data_AF-A0A0F9LC95-F1
#
_entry.id   AF-A0A0F9LC95-F1
#
_cell.length_a   1.000
_cell.length_b   1.000
_cell.length_c   1.000
_cell.angle_alpha   90.00
_cell.angle_beta   90.00
_cell.angle_gamma   90.00
#
_symmetry.space_group_name_H-M   'P 1'
#
loop_
_entity.id
_entity.type
_entity.pdbx_description
1 polymer ?
#
loop_
_entity_poly.entity_id
_entity_poly.type
_entity_poly.pdbx_seq_one_letter_code
_entity_poly.pdbx_strand_id
1 'polypeptide(L)'
;MSKLISFFGWVWLVTVIAGGVLQGQVPVATTFLTADVTATQVTPISVVSTAGFPRPGIIILVTAAGEERIAYSSVTATTFDGNIARPIIRGTNNTTAAAHSDGATVRLIGSTLINNSIDYDLAVIADPAGAQAFLSVPIAVFDIILSFGTSPFKFLGTDLQIITAVWGIAFVGLVVSFAVTLAGWRRV
;
A
#
# COMPACT_ATOMS: atom_id res chain seq x y z
N MET A 1 -3.73 -35.86 -12.52
CA MET A 1 -4.38 -34.53 -12.41
C MET A 1 -4.07 -33.73 -13.67
N SER A 2 -5.07 -33.06 -14.26
CA SER A 2 -4.81 -32.23 -15.44
C SER A 2 -3.92 -31.05 -15.04
N LYS A 3 -2.98 -30.68 -15.91
CA LYS A 3 -2.09 -29.52 -15.71
C LYS A 3 -2.86 -28.23 -15.43
N LEU A 4 -4.09 -28.15 -15.94
CA LEU A 4 -5.05 -27.07 -15.72
C LEU A 4 -5.47 -26.96 -14.25
N ILE A 5 -5.80 -28.08 -13.59
CA ILE A 5 -6.21 -28.09 -12.17
C ILE A 5 -5.03 -27.70 -11.27
N SER A 6 -3.81 -28.13 -11.60
CA SER A 6 -2.61 -27.73 -10.86
C SER A 6 -2.31 -26.23 -10.98
N PHE A 7 -2.53 -25.63 -12.15
CA PHE A 7 -2.37 -24.18 -12.35
C PHE A 7 -3.41 -23.39 -11.55
N PHE A 8 -4.69 -23.74 -11.65
CA PHE A 8 -5.74 -23.03 -10.90
C PHE A 8 -5.61 -23.21 -9.39
N GLY A 9 -5.17 -24.38 -8.91
CA GLY A 9 -4.87 -24.59 -7.50
C GLY A 9 -3.70 -23.75 -7.00
N TRP A 10 -2.66 -23.56 -7.82
CA TRP A 10 -1.52 -22.70 -7.49
C TRP A 10 -1.91 -21.21 -7.49
N VAL A 11 -2.68 -20.77 -8.49
CA VAL A 11 -3.20 -19.39 -8.55
C VAL A 11 -4.08 -19.11 -7.32
N TRP A 12 -4.99 -20.03 -6.96
CA TRP A 12 -5.82 -19.91 -5.76
C TRP A 12 -4.98 -19.78 -4.49
N LEU A 13 -3.97 -20.63 -4.30
CA LEU A 13 -3.05 -20.56 -3.16
C LEU A 13 -2.33 -19.20 -3.08
N VAL A 14 -1.80 -18.71 -4.20
CA VAL A 14 -1.13 -17.40 -4.25
C VAL A 14 -2.10 -16.27 -3.94
N THR A 15 -3.33 -16.29 -4.46
CA THR A 15 -4.34 -15.29 -4.12
C THR A 15 -4.82 -15.37 -2.68
N VAL A 16 -4.85 -16.54 -2.05
CA VAL A 16 -5.20 -16.68 -0.62
C VAL A 16 -4.06 -16.18 0.25
N ILE A 17 -2.80 -16.47 -0.10
CA ILE A 17 -1.63 -15.94 0.62
C ILE A 17 -1.53 -14.42 0.45
N ALA A 18 -1.67 -13.92 -0.78
CA ALA A 18 -1.72 -12.49 -1.06
C ALA A 18 -2.91 -11.84 -0.35
N GLY A 19 -4.08 -12.49 -0.35
CA GLY A 19 -5.26 -12.07 0.41
C GLY A 19 -5.01 -12.00 1.92
N GLY A 20 -4.26 -12.94 2.50
CA GLY A 20 -3.86 -12.92 3.91
C GLY A 20 -2.86 -11.82 4.25
N VAL A 21 -1.94 -11.50 3.32
CA VAL A 21 -1.03 -10.34 3.43
C VAL A 21 -1.81 -9.03 3.32
N LEU A 22 -2.81 -8.97 2.43
CA LEU A 22 -3.72 -7.84 2.23
C LEU A 22 -4.74 -7.67 3.35
N GLN A 23 -5.09 -8.73 4.08
CA GLN A 23 -5.90 -8.71 5.31
C GLN A 23 -5.12 -8.23 6.55
N GLY A 24 -3.92 -7.67 6.37
CA GLY A 24 -3.22 -6.93 7.42
C GLY A 24 -2.35 -7.77 8.35
N GLN A 25 -1.77 -8.88 7.87
CA GLN A 25 -0.62 -9.49 8.58
C GLN A 25 0.64 -8.61 8.58
N VAL A 26 0.63 -7.48 7.87
CA VAL A 26 1.44 -6.31 8.21
C VAL A 26 0.56 -5.39 9.06
N PRO A 27 0.80 -5.22 10.37
CA PRO A 27 -0.08 -4.44 11.24
C PRO A 27 -0.07 -2.97 10.81
N VAL A 28 -1.09 -2.56 10.07
CA VAL A 28 -1.37 -1.16 9.77
C VAL A 28 -2.16 -0.59 10.94
N ALA A 29 -1.45 -0.22 12.00
CA ALA A 29 -2.06 0.37 13.18
C ALA A 29 -2.55 1.80 12.89
N THR A 30 -3.81 2.05 13.23
CA THR A 30 -4.47 3.36 13.15
C THR A 30 -5.18 3.64 14.48
N THR A 31 -5.15 4.88 14.94
CA THR A 31 -5.84 5.35 16.15
C THR A 31 -6.28 6.80 15.96
N PHE A 32 -7.02 7.33 16.93
CA PHE A 32 -7.44 8.73 16.98
C PHE A 32 -6.79 9.44 18.16
N LEU A 33 -6.57 10.75 18.03
CA LEU A 33 -6.28 11.62 19.16
C LEU A 33 -7.46 11.63 20.14
N THR A 34 -7.14 11.80 21.42
CA THR A 34 -8.13 11.98 22.50
C THR A 34 -8.11 13.39 23.12
N ALA A 35 -7.22 14.25 22.61
CA ALA A 35 -7.09 15.63 23.00
C ALA A 35 -6.43 16.43 21.87
N ASP A 36 -6.65 17.74 21.87
CA ASP A 36 -5.95 18.66 20.97
C ASP A 36 -4.43 18.57 21.18
N VAL A 37 -3.68 18.65 20.08
CA VAL A 37 -2.22 18.70 20.07
C VAL A 37 -1.77 20.06 19.54
N THR A 38 -1.00 20.79 20.35
CA THR A 38 -0.49 22.11 19.94
C THR A 38 0.75 22.02 19.05
N ALA A 39 1.03 23.08 18.27
CA ALA A 39 2.21 23.20 17.40
C ALA A 39 3.55 22.90 18.11
N THR A 40 3.63 23.17 19.42
CA THR A 40 4.84 23.08 20.23
C THR A 40 4.83 21.93 21.24
N GLN A 41 3.82 21.06 21.22
CA GLN A 41 3.71 19.96 22.15
C GLN A 41 4.80 18.91 21.93
N VAL A 42 5.55 18.56 22.97
CA VAL A 42 6.70 17.65 22.88
C VAL A 42 6.56 16.36 23.69
N THR A 43 5.59 16.26 24.60
CA THR A 43 5.19 15.03 25.32
C THR A 43 4.04 15.33 26.28
N PRO A 44 3.11 14.39 26.54
CA PRO A 44 2.74 13.20 25.74
C PRO A 44 1.82 13.58 24.55
N ILE A 45 1.70 12.70 23.55
CA ILE A 45 0.62 12.75 22.54
C ILE A 45 -0.41 11.67 22.88
N SER A 46 -1.60 12.09 23.29
CA SER A 46 -2.66 11.20 23.77
C SER A 46 -3.53 10.64 22.65
N VAL A 47 -3.75 9.33 22.67
CA VAL A 47 -4.53 8.59 21.67
C VAL A 47 -5.43 7.53 22.33
N VAL A 48 -6.40 7.05 21.56
CA VAL A 48 -7.31 5.97 22.00
C VAL A 48 -6.57 4.67 22.29
N SER A 49 -5.65 4.26 21.41
CA SER A 49 -4.81 3.08 21.63
C SER A 49 -3.51 3.17 20.85
N THR A 50 -2.43 2.62 21.42
CA THR A 50 -1.15 2.45 20.72
C THR A 50 -0.90 0.98 20.33
N ALA A 51 -1.93 0.13 20.38
CA ALA A 51 -1.79 -1.27 19.97
C ALA A 51 -1.38 -1.36 18.49
N GLY A 52 -0.36 -2.17 18.20
CA GLY A 52 0.17 -2.34 16.84
C GLY A 52 1.17 -1.26 16.40
N PHE A 53 1.43 -0.23 17.22
CA PHE A 53 2.49 0.76 16.93
C PHE A 53 3.86 0.28 17.46
N PRO A 54 4.95 0.36 16.67
CA PRO A 54 6.30 0.01 17.09
C PRO A 54 6.85 1.02 18.12
N ARG A 55 7.83 0.60 18.92
CA ARG A 55 8.58 1.45 19.87
C ARG A 55 10.08 1.33 19.57
N PRO A 56 10.82 2.37 19.12
CA PRO A 56 10.38 3.70 18.68
C PRO A 56 9.78 3.71 17.26
N GLY A 57 9.23 4.84 16.80
CA GLY A 57 8.65 4.94 15.47
C GLY A 57 8.32 6.37 15.00
N ILE A 58 7.69 6.45 13.83
CA ILE A 58 7.16 7.71 13.28
C ILE A 58 5.68 7.50 12.94
N ILE A 59 4.84 8.37 13.48
CA ILE A 59 3.41 8.46 13.15
C ILE A 59 3.15 9.61 12.17
N ILE A 60 2.05 9.50 11.44
CA ILE A 60 1.49 10.53 10.59
C ILE A 60 0.16 10.96 11.22
N LEU A 61 0.00 12.26 11.42
CA LEU A 61 -1.30 12.86 11.70
C LEU A 61 -1.85 13.50 10.43
N VAL A 62 -3.10 13.17 10.12
CA VAL A 62 -3.81 13.71 8.96
C VAL A 62 -4.71 14.86 9.41
N THR A 63 -4.55 16.02 8.79
CA THR A 63 -5.41 17.20 8.99
C THR A 63 -6.04 17.61 7.67
N ALA A 64 -7.04 18.50 7.75
CA ALA A 64 -7.58 19.17 6.58
C ALA A 64 -6.52 19.98 5.78
N ALA A 65 -5.42 20.40 6.44
CA ALA A 65 -4.35 21.19 5.83
C ALA A 65 -3.19 20.34 5.27
N GLY A 66 -3.19 19.03 5.50
CA GLY A 66 -2.15 18.11 5.06
C GLY A 66 -1.70 17.12 6.14
N GLU A 67 -0.54 16.51 5.91
CA GLU A 67 0.04 15.50 6.79
C GLU A 67 1.20 16.06 7.61
N GLU A 68 1.24 15.71 8.89
CA GLU A 68 2.39 15.93 9.75
C GLU A 68 3.00 14.61 10.20
N ARG A 69 4.34 14.51 10.16
CA ARG A 69 5.08 13.37 10.70
C ARG A 69 5.69 13.68 12.04
N ILE A 70 5.39 12.85 13.03
CA ILE A 70 5.90 12.97 14.40
C ILE A 70 6.73 11.73 14.75
N ALA A 71 7.99 11.93 15.10
CA ALA A 71 8.87 10.86 15.60
C ALA A 71 8.74 10.77 17.13
N TYR A 72 8.59 9.55 17.64
CA TYR A 72 8.45 9.25 19.06
C TYR A 72 9.40 8.12 19.47
N SER A 73 9.73 8.04 20.75
CA SER A 73 10.74 7.10 21.25
C SER A 73 10.16 5.95 22.08
N SER A 74 9.02 6.18 22.71
CA SER A 74 8.31 5.23 23.57
C SER A 74 6.82 5.38 23.38
N VAL A 75 6.05 4.34 23.76
CA VAL A 75 4.59 4.47 23.85
C VAL A 75 4.11 3.84 25.17
N THR A 76 2.96 4.27 25.68
CA THR A 76 2.23 3.57 26.75
C THR A 76 1.12 2.73 26.13
N ALA A 77 -0.04 2.56 26.76
CA ALA A 77 -1.22 1.98 26.11
C ALA A 77 -2.00 3.02 25.29
N THR A 78 -1.87 4.30 25.65
CA THR A 78 -2.70 5.41 25.16
C THR A 78 -1.90 6.69 24.88
N THR A 79 -0.57 6.65 24.95
CA THR A 79 0.27 7.82 24.67
C THR A 79 1.48 7.47 23.81
N PHE A 80 1.84 8.36 22.89
CA PHE A 80 3.16 8.41 22.28
C PHE A 80 4.03 9.38 23.05
N ASP A 81 5.24 8.95 23.39
CA ASP A 81 6.15 9.64 24.30
C ASP A 81 7.58 9.76 23.75
N GLY A 82 8.23 10.82 24.21
CA GLY A 82 9.67 11.04 24.11
C GLY A 82 10.36 10.60 25.39
N ASN A 83 11.65 10.28 25.29
CA ASN A 83 12.51 10.09 26.45
C ASN A 83 13.58 11.19 26.49
N ILE A 84 14.31 11.29 27.59
CA ILE A 84 15.30 12.36 27.79
C ILE A 84 16.38 12.38 26.69
N ALA A 85 16.73 11.22 26.13
CA ALA A 85 17.72 11.09 25.06
C ALA A 85 17.14 11.28 23.64
N ARG A 86 15.83 11.13 23.48
CA ARG A 86 15.08 11.13 22.22
C ARG A 86 13.69 11.72 22.49
N PRO A 87 13.55 13.06 22.58
CA PRO A 87 12.26 13.70 22.74
C PRO A 87 11.37 13.47 21.50
N ILE A 88 10.08 13.76 21.62
CA ILE A 88 9.23 13.78 20.43
C ILE A 88 9.73 14.89 19.50
N ILE A 89 9.90 14.55 18.23
CA ILE A 89 10.26 15.50 17.19
C ILE A 89 9.06 15.62 16.26
N ARG A 90 8.57 16.85 16.12
CA ARG A 90 7.45 17.20 15.24
C ARG A 90 7.96 17.73 13.90
N GLY A 91 7.13 17.66 12.86
CA GLY A 91 7.52 18.13 11.53
C GLY A 91 8.70 17.37 10.91
N THR A 92 8.82 16.07 11.17
CA THR A 92 9.93 15.28 10.63
C THR A 92 9.76 15.00 9.13
N ASN A 93 10.83 14.63 8.44
CA ASN A 93 10.81 14.29 7.01
C ASN A 93 10.12 15.35 6.13
N ASN A 94 10.50 16.63 6.31
CA ASN A 94 10.00 17.79 5.56
C ASN A 94 8.50 18.08 5.73
N THR A 95 7.92 17.71 6.88
CA THR A 95 6.57 18.15 7.26
C THR A 95 6.63 19.34 8.21
N THR A 96 5.55 20.10 8.33
CA THR A 96 5.49 21.26 9.24
C THR A 96 4.70 20.88 10.49
N ALA A 97 5.23 21.25 11.66
CA ALA A 97 4.51 21.08 12.92
C ALA A 97 3.28 21.99 12.96
N ALA A 98 2.09 21.40 13.02
CA ALA A 98 0.81 22.10 13.04
C ALA A 98 0.03 21.82 14.33
N ALA A 99 -1.04 22.55 14.60
CA ALA A 99 -1.98 22.15 15.65
C ALA A 99 -2.96 21.12 15.08
N HIS A 100 -3.36 20.14 15.89
CA HIS A 100 -4.34 19.10 15.55
C HIS A 100 -5.46 19.13 16.57
N SER A 101 -6.70 19.01 16.10
CA SER A 101 -7.85 18.89 16.98
C SER A 101 -8.00 17.46 17.51
N ASP A 102 -8.72 17.32 18.62
CA ASP A 102 -9.23 16.04 19.09
C ASP A 102 -9.94 15.26 17.95
N GLY A 103 -9.83 13.93 18.01
CA GLY A 103 -10.34 13.03 16.98
C GLY A 103 -9.53 12.98 15.69
N ALA A 104 -8.41 13.72 15.56
CA ALA A 104 -7.55 13.60 14.38
C ALA A 104 -7.01 12.17 14.21
N THR A 105 -6.90 11.73 12.96
CA THR A 105 -6.45 10.37 12.64
C THR A 105 -4.93 10.27 12.73
N VAL A 106 -4.47 9.22 13.41
CA VAL A 106 -3.06 8.88 13.62
C VAL A 106 -2.77 7.53 12.96
N ARG A 107 -1.79 7.48 12.06
CA ARG A 107 -1.42 6.27 11.31
C ARG A 107 0.09 6.08 11.20
N LEU A 108 0.55 4.86 10.90
CA LEU A 108 1.96 4.58 10.63
C LEU A 108 2.39 5.03 9.22
N ILE A 109 3.68 5.32 9.02
CA ILE A 109 4.23 5.57 7.67
C ILE A 109 3.99 4.37 6.73
N GLY A 110 4.09 3.14 7.23
CA GLY A 110 3.78 1.95 6.43
C GLY A 110 2.32 1.91 5.93
N SER A 111 1.41 2.61 6.63
CA SER A 111 0.03 2.77 6.21
C SER A 111 -0.06 3.58 4.93
N THR A 112 0.73 4.65 4.74
CA THR A 112 0.53 5.55 3.58
C THR A 112 1.00 4.96 2.26
N LEU A 113 2.04 4.13 2.22
CA LEU A 113 2.46 3.48 0.97
C LEU A 113 1.44 2.45 0.50
N ILE A 114 0.92 1.66 1.43
CA ILE A 114 -0.10 0.65 1.14
C ILE A 114 -1.46 1.30 0.89
N ASN A 115 -1.86 2.32 1.67
CA ASN A 115 -3.12 3.03 1.48
C ASN A 115 -3.13 3.86 0.20
N ASN A 116 -1.99 4.40 -0.26
CA ASN A 116 -1.93 5.07 -1.56
C ASN A 116 -2.01 4.08 -2.73
N SER A 117 -1.44 2.87 -2.60
CA SER A 117 -1.61 1.82 -3.62
C SER A 117 -3.01 1.20 -3.59
N ILE A 118 -3.57 1.00 -2.40
CA ILE A 118 -4.91 0.43 -2.22
C ILE A 118 -6.00 1.45 -2.55
N ASP A 119 -5.91 2.73 -2.19
CA ASP A 119 -6.96 3.71 -2.54
C ASP A 119 -7.06 3.89 -4.06
N TYR A 120 -5.93 3.88 -4.78
CA TYR A 120 -5.95 3.94 -6.25
C TYR A 120 -6.54 2.68 -6.87
N ASP A 121 -6.11 1.49 -6.42
CA ASP A 121 -6.58 0.22 -6.98
C ASP A 121 -8.01 -0.13 -6.51
N LEU A 122 -8.37 0.20 -5.28
CA LEU A 122 -9.70 -0.02 -4.71
C LEU A 122 -10.71 1.00 -5.23
N ALA A 123 -10.36 2.26 -5.49
CA ALA A 123 -11.25 3.19 -6.18
C ALA A 123 -11.55 2.73 -7.61
N VAL A 124 -10.57 2.11 -8.29
CA VAL A 124 -10.74 1.52 -9.62
C VAL A 124 -11.50 0.18 -9.58
N ILE A 125 -11.40 -0.60 -8.50
CA ILE A 125 -12.09 -1.89 -8.33
C ILE A 125 -13.50 -1.73 -7.70
N ALA A 126 -13.73 -0.68 -6.91
CA ALA A 126 -14.98 -0.45 -6.17
C ALA A 126 -16.00 0.40 -6.96
N ASP A 127 -15.63 0.99 -8.10
CA ASP A 127 -16.62 1.45 -9.09
C ASP A 127 -17.24 0.21 -9.76
N PRO A 128 -18.57 0.03 -9.69
CA PRO A 128 -19.18 -1.28 -9.55
C PRO A 128 -19.19 -2.03 -10.88
N ALA A 129 -18.30 -3.02 -11.01
CA ALA A 129 -18.17 -3.76 -12.25
C ALA A 129 -18.35 -5.27 -12.04
N GLY A 130 -19.45 -5.73 -11.46
CA GLY A 130 -19.73 -7.18 -11.34
C GLY A 130 -19.63 -7.95 -12.67
N ALA A 131 -20.25 -7.47 -13.75
CA ALA A 131 -20.10 -8.04 -15.10
C ALA A 131 -19.08 -7.29 -15.97
N GLN A 132 -18.81 -6.02 -15.66
CA GLN A 132 -17.84 -5.21 -16.40
C GLN A 132 -16.38 -5.50 -15.99
N ALA A 133 -16.10 -6.03 -14.79
CA ALA A 133 -14.76 -6.43 -14.37
C ALA A 133 -14.22 -7.58 -15.22
N PHE A 134 -15.10 -8.44 -15.73
CA PHE A 134 -14.68 -9.51 -16.65
C PHE A 134 -14.13 -8.95 -17.99
N LEU A 135 -14.58 -7.76 -18.40
CA LEU A 135 -14.13 -7.05 -19.60
C LEU A 135 -13.02 -6.04 -19.29
N SER A 136 -13.08 -5.35 -18.15
CA SER A 136 -12.15 -4.28 -17.78
C SER A 136 -10.89 -4.81 -17.10
N VAL A 137 -10.92 -5.93 -16.36
CA VAL A 137 -9.73 -6.52 -15.75
C VAL A 137 -8.68 -6.90 -16.80
N PRO A 138 -9.01 -7.55 -17.93
CA PRO A 138 -8.04 -7.76 -19.00
C PRO A 138 -7.44 -6.47 -19.56
N ILE A 139 -8.22 -5.39 -19.65
CA ILE A 139 -7.78 -4.08 -20.16
C ILE A 139 -6.90 -3.36 -19.13
N ALA A 140 -7.29 -3.34 -17.87
CA ALA A 140 -6.51 -2.76 -16.77
C ALA A 140 -5.18 -3.51 -16.57
N VAL A 141 -5.20 -4.84 -16.69
CA VAL A 141 -3.98 -5.65 -16.71
C VAL A 141 -3.11 -5.30 -17.93
N PHE A 142 -3.70 -5.07 -19.11
CA PHE A 142 -2.98 -4.60 -20.29
C PHE A 142 -2.38 -3.20 -20.11
N ASP A 143 -3.10 -2.27 -19.48
CA ASP A 143 -2.62 -0.92 -19.20
C ASP A 143 -1.49 -0.91 -18.16
N ILE A 144 -1.55 -1.77 -17.14
CA ILE A 144 -0.45 -2.00 -16.19
C ILE A 144 0.78 -2.56 -16.92
N ILE A 145 0.60 -3.52 -17.84
CA ILE A 145 1.69 -4.05 -18.67
C ILE A 145 2.31 -2.97 -19.55
N LEU A 146 1.50 -2.12 -20.18
CA LEU A 146 1.97 -1.00 -20.98
C LEU A 146 2.67 0.06 -20.12
N SER A 147 2.22 0.30 -18.89
CA SER A 147 2.87 1.25 -17.98
C SER A 147 4.27 0.76 -17.56
N PHE A 148 4.47 -0.55 -17.44
CA PHE A 148 5.82 -1.12 -17.34
C PHE A 148 6.61 -0.90 -18.64
N GLY A 149 6.01 -0.98 -19.82
CA GLY A 149 6.70 -0.67 -21.08
C GLY A 149 7.12 0.80 -21.25
N THR A 150 6.35 1.74 -20.70
CA THR A 150 6.58 3.19 -20.87
C THR A 150 7.27 3.86 -19.69
N SER A 151 7.46 3.14 -18.58
CA SER A 151 8.10 3.72 -17.40
C SER A 151 9.60 3.92 -17.65
N PRO A 152 10.16 5.09 -17.30
CA PRO A 152 11.56 5.37 -17.56
C PRO A 152 12.43 4.58 -16.57
N PHE A 153 12.85 3.38 -16.96
CA PHE A 153 13.72 2.51 -16.16
C PHE A 153 15.17 3.00 -16.01
N LYS A 154 15.47 4.27 -16.34
CA LYS A 154 16.81 4.89 -16.28
C LYS A 154 17.51 4.76 -14.92
N PHE A 155 16.77 4.44 -13.84
CA PHE A 155 17.31 4.21 -12.50
C PHE A 155 17.85 2.78 -12.28
N LEU A 156 17.41 1.81 -13.09
CA LEU A 156 17.94 0.45 -13.12
C LEU A 156 19.04 0.46 -14.18
N GLY A 157 20.26 0.05 -13.85
CA GLY A 157 21.37 0.03 -14.81
C GLY A 157 21.03 -0.70 -16.12
N THR A 158 21.79 -0.44 -17.18
CA THR A 158 21.53 -0.92 -18.55
C THR A 158 21.18 -2.41 -18.63
N ASP A 159 21.86 -3.23 -17.84
CA ASP A 159 21.68 -4.69 -17.83
C ASP A 159 20.31 -5.11 -17.31
N LEU A 160 19.78 -4.40 -16.31
CA LEU A 160 18.51 -4.74 -15.68
C LEU A 160 17.32 -4.23 -16.51
N GLN A 161 17.48 -3.13 -17.26
CA GLN A 161 16.48 -2.64 -18.22
C GLN A 161 16.23 -3.64 -19.36
N ILE A 162 17.31 -4.24 -19.88
CA ILE A 162 17.21 -5.25 -20.95
C ILE A 162 16.45 -6.48 -20.46
N ILE A 163 16.73 -6.93 -19.22
CA ILE A 163 16.03 -8.06 -18.60
C ILE A 163 14.54 -7.75 -18.44
N THR A 164 14.18 -6.55 -17.96
CA THR A 164 12.77 -6.14 -17.83
C THR A 164 12.06 -6.10 -19.19
N ALA A 165 12.73 -5.61 -20.24
CA ALA A 165 12.17 -5.61 -21.59
C ALA A 165 11.95 -7.02 -22.15
N VAL A 166 12.89 -7.94 -21.93
CA VAL A 166 12.77 -9.35 -22.37
C VAL A 166 11.60 -10.05 -21.66
N TRP A 167 11.45 -9.85 -20.35
CA TRP A 167 10.32 -10.40 -19.60
C TRP A 167 8.98 -9.78 -20.00
N GLY A 168 8.94 -8.48 -20.29
CA GLY A 168 7.76 -7.81 -20.82
C GLY A 168 7.30 -8.39 -22.16
N ILE A 169 8.22 -8.61 -23.10
CA ILE A 169 7.93 -9.22 -24.41
C ILE A 169 7.44 -10.67 -24.24
N ALA A 170 8.11 -11.46 -23.39
CA ALA A 170 7.71 -12.84 -23.11
C ALA A 170 6.30 -12.93 -22.51
N PHE A 171 5.95 -11.98 -21.63
CA PHE A 171 4.64 -11.92 -21.01
C PHE A 171 3.53 -11.50 -21.99
N VAL A 172 3.78 -10.50 -22.85
CA VAL A 172 2.85 -10.15 -23.94
C VAL A 172 2.63 -11.34 -24.87
N GLY A 173 3.68 -12.09 -25.23
CA GLY A 173 3.57 -13.31 -26.02
C GLY A 173 2.69 -14.37 -25.35
N LEU A 174 2.76 -14.50 -24.02
CA LEU A 174 1.93 -15.41 -23.23
C LEU A 174 0.46 -14.97 -23.24
N VAL A 175 0.17 -13.68 -23.05
CA VAL A 175 -1.20 -13.14 -23.07
C VAL A 175 -1.84 -13.32 -24.45
N VAL A 176 -1.11 -13.02 -25.53
CA VAL A 176 -1.59 -13.22 -26.91
C VAL A 176 -1.85 -14.70 -27.19
N SER A 177 -0.93 -15.58 -26.79
CA SER A 177 -1.09 -17.03 -26.94
C SER A 177 -2.32 -17.54 -26.18
N PHE A 178 -2.56 -17.03 -24.98
CA PHE A 178 -3.74 -17.36 -24.19
C PHE A 178 -5.03 -16.87 -24.85
N ALA A 179 -5.06 -15.64 -25.36
CA ALA A 179 -6.20 -15.09 -26.10
C ALA A 179 -6.51 -15.88 -27.38
N VAL A 180 -5.48 -16.27 -28.16
CA VAL A 180 -5.64 -17.13 -29.34
C VAL A 180 -6.13 -18.53 -28.95
N THR A 181 -5.68 -19.06 -27.83
CA THR A 181 -6.13 -20.38 -27.34
C THR A 181 -7.59 -20.34 -26.89
N LEU A 182 -8.07 -19.22 -26.34
CA LEU A 182 -9.47 -19.01 -25.98
C LEU A 182 -10.36 -18.74 -27.19
N ALA A 183 -9.87 -18.01 -28.18
CA ALA A 183 -10.58 -17.72 -29.43
C ALA A 183 -10.58 -18.92 -30.41
N GLY A 184 -9.58 -19.79 -30.31
CA GLY A 184 -9.48 -21.03 -31.05
C GLY A 184 -10.47 -22.05 -30.53
N TRP A 185 -11.72 -22.01 -31.01
CA TRP A 185 -12.64 -23.13 -30.93
C TRP A 185 -11.96 -24.38 -31.50
N ARG A 186 -11.48 -25.22 -30.58
CA ARG A 186 -11.05 -26.59 -30.89
C ARG A 186 -12.29 -27.31 -31.42
N ARG A 187 -12.39 -27.44 -32.74
CA ARG A 187 -13.26 -28.43 -33.38
C ARG A 187 -12.73 -29.80 -32.93
N VAL A 188 -13.36 -30.34 -31.90
CA VAL A 188 -13.43 -31.79 -31.67
C VAL A 188 -14.61 -32.30 -32.49
#